data_AF-A0A640W731-F1
#
_entry.id   AF-A0A640W731-F1
#
_cell.length_a   1.000
_cell.length_b   1.000
_cell.length_c   1.000
_cell.angle_alpha   90.00
_cell.angle_beta   90.00
_cell.angle_gamma   90.00
#
_symmetry.space_group_name_H-M   'P 1'
#
loop_
_entity.id
_entity.type
_entity.pdbx_description
1 polymer ?
#
loop_
_entity_poly.entity_id
_entity_poly.type
_entity_poly.pdbx_seq_one_letter_code
_entity_poly.pdbx_strand_id
1 'polypeptide(L)' 'SMGPKVEAAIRFVRNGGKETIITSIEKAWDAIKGKTGTHIHE' A
#
# COMPACT_ATOMS: atom_id res chain seq x y z
N SER A 1 -2.85 2.24 14.44
CA SER A 1 -2.98 0.77 14.33
C SER A 1 -2.87 0.35 12.87
N MET A 2 -2.41 -0.88 12.62
CA MET A 2 -2.17 -1.37 11.25
C MET A 2 -3.40 -2.02 10.60
N GLY A 3 -4.26 -2.68 11.38
CA GLY A 3 -5.45 -3.39 10.89
C GLY A 3 -6.34 -2.60 9.92
N PRO A 4 -6.81 -1.39 10.28
CA PRO A 4 -7.66 -0.59 9.38
C PRO A 4 -6.96 -0.18 8.07
N LYS A 5 -5.62 -0.05 8.06
CA LYS A 5 -4.85 0.30 6.86
C LYS A 5 -4.81 -0.87 5.89
N VAL A 6 -4.57 -2.07 6.41
CA VAL A 6 -4.55 -3.31 5.62
C VAL A 6 -5.94 -3.63 5.09
N GLU A 7 -6.98 -3.48 5.91
CA GLU A 7 -8.36 -3.71 5.45
C GLU A 7 -8.77 -2.76 4.31
N ALA A 8 -8.47 -1.47 4.44
CA ALA A 8 -8.75 -0.50 3.38
C ALA A 8 -7.95 -0.78 2.10
N ALA A 9 -6.67 -1.15 2.23
CA ALA A 9 -5.82 -1.53 1.11
C ALA A 9 -6.39 -2.73 0.36
N ILE A 10 -6.71 -3.82 1.06
CA ILE A 10 -7.32 -5.02 0.45
C ILE A 10 -8.64 -4.69 -0.25
N ARG A 11 -9.51 -3.88 0.38
CA ARG A 11 -10.78 -3.45 -0.23
C ARG A 11 -10.55 -2.65 -1.52
N PHE A 12 -9.54 -1.79 -1.59
CA PHE A 12 -9.25 -1.03 -2.80
C PHE A 12 -8.82 -1.94 -3.96
N VAL A 13 -7.88 -2.86 -3.71
CA VAL A 13 -7.37 -3.75 -4.76
C VAL A 13 -8.47 -4.69 -5.26
N ARG A 14 -9.25 -5.30 -4.35
CA ARG A 14 -10.39 -6.18 -4.72
C ARG A 14 -11.51 -5.48 -5.49
N ASN A 15 -11.61 -4.16 -5.42
CA ASN A 15 -12.59 -3.37 -6.16
C ASN A 15 -12.04 -2.85 -7.50
N GLY A 16 -10.94 -3.43 -8.00
CA GLY A 16 -10.33 -3.08 -9.30
C GLY A 16 -9.21 -2.03 -9.22
N GLY A 17 -8.78 -1.66 -8.01
CA GLY A 17 -7.57 -0.88 -7.81
C GLY A 17 -6.32 -1.69 -8.16
N LYS A 18 -5.33 -1.07 -8.80
CA LYS A 18 -4.13 -1.80 -9.27
C LYS A 18 -3.16 -2.18 -8.15
N GLU A 19 -2.87 -1.24 -7.26
CA GLU A 19 -1.88 -1.40 -6.20
C GLU A 19 -2.16 -0.39 -5.07
N THR A 20 -1.82 -0.79 -3.84
CA THR A 20 -1.71 0.11 -2.70
C THR A 20 -0.36 -0.06 -2.01
N ILE A 21 0.15 1.03 -1.45
CA ILE A 21 1.44 1.04 -0.75
C ILE A 21 1.25 1.61 0.66
N ILE A 22 1.60 0.83 1.67
CA ILE A 22 1.65 1.29 3.06
C ILE A 22 3.12 1.56 3.42
N THR A 23 3.45 2.82 3.71
CA THR A 23 4.82 3.24 4.03
C THR A 23 4.85 4.44 4.97
N SER A 24 6.02 4.75 5.52
CA SER A 24 6.28 6.01 6.23
C SER A 24 6.44 7.15 5.23
N ILE A 25 6.02 8.36 5.60
CA ILE A 25 6.00 9.51 4.69
C ILE A 25 7.37 9.89 4.16
N GLU A 26 8.42 9.73 4.99
CA GLU A 26 9.81 10.01 4.64
C GLU A 26 10.33 9.06 3.55
N LYS A 27 9.68 7.90 3.38
CA LYS A 27 10.05 6.86 2.42
C LYS A 27 9.12 6.80 1.20
N ALA A 28 8.19 7.75 1.05
CA ALA A 28 7.16 7.70 0.00
C ALA A 28 7.77 7.58 -1.41
N TRP A 29 8.84 8.33 -1.70
CA TRP A 29 9.50 8.31 -3.02
C TRP A 29 10.16 6.96 -3.33
N ASP A 30 10.87 6.39 -2.35
CA ASP A 30 11.49 5.07 -2.51
C ASP A 30 10.45 3.94 -2.58
N ALA A 31 9.32 4.11 -1.89
CA ALA A 31 8.22 3.16 -1.93
C ALA A 31 7.52 3.16 -3.29
N ILE A 32 7.26 4.33 -3.88
CA ILE A 32 6.76 4.44 -5.26
C ILE A 32 7.71 3.76 -6.26
N LYS A 33 9.02 3.77 -5.99
CA LYS A 33 10.04 3.08 -6.80
C LYS A 33 10.17 1.58 -6.50
N GLY A 34 9.36 1.02 -5.61
CA GLY A 34 9.39 -0.40 -5.24
C GLY A 34 10.59 -0.81 -4.37
N LYS A 35 11.28 0.15 -3.73
CA LYS A 35 12.47 -0.13 -2.91
C LYS A 35 12.16 -0.36 -1.44
N THR A 36 10.97 0.01 -0.99
CA THR A 36 10.54 -0.08 0.42
C THR A 36 9.02 0.01 0.54
N GLY A 37 8.48 -0.06 1.75
CA GLY A 37 7.04 -0.09 1.99
C GLY A 37 6.43 -1.48 1.81
N THR A 38 5.15 -1.60 2.14
CA THR A 38 4.35 -2.82 1.92
C THR A 38 3.46 -2.58 0.71
N HIS A 39 3.73 -3.30 -0.37
CA HIS A 39 2.96 -3.27 -1.61
C HIS A 39 1.89 -4.35 -1.58
N ILE A 40 0.65 -3.99 -1.87
CA ILE A 40 -0.49 -4.90 -1.92
C ILE A 40 -1.14 -4.73 -3.29
N HIS A 41 -1.18 -5.82 -4.04
CA HIS A 41 -1.75 -5.97 -5.39
C HIS A 41 -2.46 -7.34 -5.49
N GLU A 42 -3.25 -7.57 -6.55
CA GLU A 42 -3.83 -8.90 -6.87
C GLU A 42 -2.79 -9.87 -7.42
#